data_AF-A0A419JEB3-F1
#
_entry.id   AF-A0A419JEB3-F1
#
_cell.length_a   1.000
_cell.length_b   1.000
_cell.length_c   1.000
_cell.angle_alpha   90.00
_cell.angle_beta   90.00
_cell.angle_gamma   90.00
#
_symmetry.space_group_name_H-M   'P 1'
#
loop_
_entity.id
_entity.type
_entity.pdbx_description
1 polymer ?
#
loop_
_entity_poly.entity_id
_entity_poly.type
_entity_poly.pdbx_seq_one_letter_code
_entity_poly.pdbx_strand_id
1 'polypeptide(L)'
;MIRVKDYMSEHTIAFPPDKSVGKAIEVMKALDHDGLPVIAEERGEKQLVGIITLKNLIGADPDDPIERVMTRDLVTVTPEESIVSVAGMMAYNHIHHLPVVEDGRLVGFLTTTDILRACVENMISENVERIIETFRSLNRHITVRQGRTRVEGLIPTQKYLDLSELQLRRSEFNKGIIYPIIITKKNGKEYIIDGHHRAYVAYERGIEEVPVFIIEGNLRITETGDQLGLTLGELEIIDL
;
A
#
# COMPACT_ATOMS: atom_id res chain seq x y z
N MET A 1 8.67 3.56 14.19
CA MET A 1 7.95 4.70 13.59
C MET A 1 8.04 4.54 12.09
N ILE A 2 6.90 4.57 11.40
CA ILE A 2 6.83 4.43 9.95
C ILE A 2 7.24 5.75 9.27
N ARG A 3 8.09 5.70 8.25
CA ARG A 3 8.64 6.88 7.56
C ARG A 3 8.13 7.02 6.13
N VAL A 4 8.21 8.24 5.60
CA VAL A 4 7.80 8.58 4.23
C VAL A 4 8.47 7.68 3.19
N LYS A 5 9.79 7.47 3.31
CA LYS A 5 10.55 6.65 2.35
C LYS A 5 10.10 5.20 2.24
N ASP A 6 9.45 4.68 3.29
CA ASP A 6 8.97 3.30 3.29
C ASP A 6 7.73 3.14 2.38
N TYR A 7 7.08 4.25 1.98
CA TYR A 7 5.82 4.25 1.22
C TYR A 7 5.79 5.17 -0.01
N MET A 8 6.70 6.13 -0.11
CA MET A 8 6.76 7.03 -1.26
C MET A 8 7.07 6.27 -2.56
N SER A 9 6.61 6.82 -3.69
CA SER A 9 7.08 6.39 -5.01
C SER A 9 8.39 7.09 -5.34
N GLU A 10 9.49 6.34 -5.50
CA GLU A 10 10.81 6.88 -5.90
C GLU A 10 10.84 7.34 -7.37
N HIS A 11 9.96 6.79 -8.20
CA HIS A 11 9.87 7.09 -9.64
C HIS A 11 8.59 7.85 -9.94
N THR A 12 8.62 9.17 -9.73
CA THR A 12 7.52 10.06 -10.12
C THR A 12 7.77 10.68 -11.48
N ILE A 13 6.71 10.81 -12.28
CA ILE A 13 6.77 11.54 -13.54
C ILE A 13 6.83 13.03 -13.21
N ALA A 14 7.99 13.65 -13.40
CA ALA A 14 8.12 15.08 -13.32
C ALA A 14 7.67 15.74 -14.63
N PHE A 15 6.86 16.80 -14.54
CA PHE A 15 6.31 17.50 -15.69
C PHE A 15 7.06 18.83 -15.94
N PRO A 16 7.47 19.15 -17.17
CA PRO A 16 8.15 20.43 -17.43
C PRO A 16 7.19 21.63 -17.43
N PRO A 17 7.62 22.82 -16.96
CA PRO A 17 6.77 24.00 -16.83
C PRO A 17 6.31 24.61 -18.17
N ASP A 18 7.08 24.42 -19.24
CA ASP A 18 6.81 24.95 -20.59
C ASP A 18 5.79 24.12 -21.38
N LYS A 19 5.45 22.91 -20.91
CA LYS A 19 4.51 22.02 -21.59
C LYS A 19 3.08 22.46 -21.33
N SER A 20 2.18 22.08 -22.23
CA SER A 20 0.79 22.51 -22.19
C SER A 20 -0.06 21.73 -21.19
N VAL A 21 -1.15 22.35 -20.75
CA VAL A 21 -2.22 21.73 -19.96
C VAL A 21 -2.73 20.45 -20.63
N GLY A 22 -3.00 20.49 -21.94
CA GLY A 22 -3.46 19.32 -22.69
C GLY A 22 -2.51 18.13 -22.58
N LYS A 23 -1.19 18.39 -22.60
CA LYS A 23 -0.20 17.32 -22.44
C LYS A 23 -0.15 16.77 -21.01
N ALA A 24 -0.35 17.62 -20.01
CA ALA A 24 -0.44 17.17 -18.62
C ALA A 24 -1.66 16.27 -18.41
N ILE A 25 -2.80 16.60 -19.01
CA ILE A 25 -4.01 15.77 -18.97
C ILE A 25 -3.76 14.39 -19.59
N GLU A 26 -3.06 14.31 -20.73
CA GLU A 26 -2.68 13.03 -21.34
C GLU A 26 -1.82 12.18 -20.40
N VAL A 27 -0.83 12.79 -19.74
CA VAL A 27 0.01 12.08 -18.76
C VAL A 27 -0.80 11.62 -17.56
N MET A 28 -1.63 12.49 -16.98
CA MET A 28 -2.47 12.15 -15.82
C MET A 28 -3.47 11.02 -16.12
N LYS A 29 -3.98 10.90 -17.35
CA LYS A 29 -4.85 9.78 -17.76
C LYS A 29 -4.16 8.42 -17.69
N ALA A 30 -2.84 8.38 -17.77
CA ALA A 30 -2.04 7.17 -17.67
C ALA A 30 -1.55 6.89 -16.25
N LEU A 31 -1.89 7.73 -15.28
CA LEU A 31 -1.48 7.62 -13.88
C LEU A 31 -2.64 7.22 -12.98
N ASP A 32 -2.32 6.55 -11.88
CA ASP A 32 -3.26 6.20 -10.82
C ASP A 32 -3.52 7.36 -9.84
N HIS A 33 -2.92 8.53 -10.09
CA HIS A 33 -3.10 9.76 -9.32
C HIS A 33 -3.12 10.97 -10.24
N ASP A 34 -3.69 12.07 -9.76
CA ASP A 34 -3.94 13.28 -10.56
C ASP A 34 -3.00 14.45 -10.19
N GLY A 35 -1.97 14.21 -9.38
CA GLY A 35 -0.90 15.16 -9.08
C GLY A 35 0.41 14.89 -9.85
N LEU A 36 1.08 15.93 -10.33
CA LEU A 36 2.42 15.84 -10.93
C LEU A 36 3.34 16.93 -10.35
N PRO A 37 4.55 16.58 -9.88
CA PRO A 37 5.56 17.58 -9.57
C PRO A 37 6.05 18.26 -10.85
N VAL A 38 6.20 19.58 -10.82
CA VAL A 38 6.71 20.37 -11.93
C VAL A 38 8.19 20.63 -11.70
N ILE A 39 9.03 20.17 -12.63
CA ILE A 39 10.48 20.36 -12.57
C ILE A 39 10.94 21.24 -13.73
N ALA A 40 11.61 22.33 -13.40
CA ALA A 40 12.38 23.11 -14.36
C ALA A 40 13.81 22.56 -14.44
N GLU A 41 14.41 22.63 -15.62
CA GLU A 41 15.83 22.34 -15.81
C GLU A 41 16.55 23.63 -16.16
N GLU A 42 17.38 24.12 -15.24
CA GLU A 42 18.18 25.32 -15.43
C GLU A 42 19.66 24.96 -15.32
N ARG A 43 20.44 25.30 -16.36
CA ARG A 43 21.91 25.04 -16.38
C ARG A 43 22.29 23.56 -16.11
N GLY A 44 21.40 22.62 -16.46
CA GLY A 44 21.60 21.18 -16.24
C GLY A 44 21.21 20.70 -14.84
N GLU A 45 20.69 21.58 -13.98
CA GLU A 45 20.17 21.24 -12.66
C GLU A 45 18.64 21.17 -12.69
N LYS A 46 18.09 20.08 -12.15
CA LYS A 46 16.64 19.88 -12.01
C LYS A 46 16.17 20.48 -10.70
N GLN A 47 15.20 21.39 -10.78
CA GLN A 47 14.61 22.06 -9.63
C GLN A 47 13.10 21.83 -9.60
N LEU A 48 12.58 21.46 -8.44
CA LEU A 48 11.14 21.44 -8.20
C LEU A 48 10.63 22.89 -8.11
N VAL A 49 9.80 23.30 -9.06
CA VAL A 49 9.29 24.68 -9.19
C VAL A 49 7.78 24.81 -8.96
N GLY A 50 7.07 23.69 -8.88
CA GLY A 50 5.64 23.69 -8.64
C GLY A 50 5.05 22.29 -8.57
N ILE A 51 3.74 22.23 -8.39
CA ILE A 51 2.93 21.03 -8.51
C ILE A 51 1.66 21.37 -9.30
N ILE A 52 1.25 20.45 -10.17
CA ILE A 52 -0.06 20.52 -10.82
C ILE A 52 -0.93 19.38 -10.34
N THR A 53 -2.20 19.67 -10.12
CA THR A 53 -3.25 18.71 -9.79
C THR A 53 -4.42 18.91 -10.74
N LEU A 54 -5.38 17.97 -10.80
CA LEU A 54 -6.58 18.14 -11.63
C LEU A 54 -7.30 19.47 -11.32
N LYS A 55 -7.32 19.90 -10.05
CA LYS A 55 -7.90 21.18 -9.62
C LYS A 55 -7.30 22.38 -10.35
N ASN A 56 -5.99 22.36 -10.64
CA ASN A 56 -5.31 23.44 -11.37
C ASN A 56 -5.74 23.53 -12.84
N LEU A 57 -6.19 22.41 -13.42
CA LEU A 57 -6.49 22.30 -14.84
C LEU A 57 -7.96 22.61 -15.16
N ILE A 58 -8.84 22.66 -14.15
CA ILE A 58 -10.27 22.96 -14.35
C ILE A 58 -10.42 24.40 -14.87
N GLY A 59 -10.92 24.52 -16.10
CA GLY A 59 -11.15 25.81 -16.75
C GLY A 59 -9.90 26.46 -17.35
N ALA A 60 -8.75 25.79 -17.32
CA ALA A 60 -7.54 26.23 -18.01
C ALA A 60 -7.64 25.97 -19.52
N ASP A 61 -7.00 26.81 -20.32
CA ASP A 61 -6.87 26.58 -21.76
C ASP A 61 -5.94 25.38 -22.00
N PRO A 62 -6.32 24.35 -22.80
CA PRO A 62 -5.45 23.23 -23.12
C PRO A 62 -4.08 23.61 -23.70
N ASP A 63 -3.97 24.78 -24.33
CA ASP A 63 -2.73 25.30 -24.92
C ASP A 63 -1.91 26.14 -23.93
N ASP A 64 -2.44 26.50 -22.75
CA ASP A 64 -1.69 27.23 -21.74
C ASP A 64 -0.50 26.40 -21.23
N PRO A 65 0.68 27.02 -21.02
CA PRO A 65 1.80 26.35 -20.40
C PRO A 65 1.56 26.13 -18.90
N ILE A 66 2.09 25.02 -18.37
CA ILE A 66 1.89 24.59 -16.99
C ILE A 66 2.33 25.63 -15.97
N GLU A 67 3.39 26.39 -16.25
CA GLU A 67 3.83 27.47 -15.36
C GLU A 67 2.75 28.51 -15.09
N ARG A 68 1.75 28.70 -15.96
CA ARG A 68 0.66 29.65 -15.72
C ARG A 68 -0.38 29.14 -14.72
N VAL A 69 -0.52 27.82 -14.59
CA VAL A 69 -1.59 27.19 -13.80
C VAL A 69 -1.10 26.42 -12.58
N MET A 70 0.21 26.14 -12.49
CA MET A 70 0.79 25.38 -11.38
C MET A 70 0.72 26.10 -10.03
N THR A 71 0.64 25.31 -8.98
CA THR A 71 0.78 25.79 -7.60
C THR A 71 2.27 25.94 -7.28
N ARG A 72 2.68 27.14 -6.83
CA ARG A 72 4.06 27.48 -6.48
C ARG A 72 4.36 27.45 -4.99
N ASP A 73 3.33 27.58 -4.16
CA ASP A 73 3.46 27.45 -2.71
C ASP A 73 3.53 25.96 -2.37
N LEU A 74 4.77 25.46 -2.35
CA LEU A 74 5.06 24.04 -2.26
C LEU A 74 5.11 23.59 -0.81
N VAL A 75 4.15 22.75 -0.44
CA VAL A 75 4.28 21.90 0.73
C VAL A 75 5.04 20.64 0.31
N THR A 76 6.19 20.40 0.93
CA THR A 76 7.04 19.23 0.67
C THR A 76 7.35 18.53 1.98
N VAL A 77 7.75 17.26 1.87
CA VAL A 77 8.19 16.44 3.01
C VAL A 77 9.51 15.78 2.68
N THR A 78 10.21 15.32 3.71
CA THR A 78 11.49 14.60 3.60
C THR A 78 11.28 13.09 3.73
N PRO A 79 12.21 12.26 3.21
CA PRO A 79 12.12 10.80 3.30
C PRO A 79 12.06 10.25 4.75
N GLU A 80 12.63 10.98 5.71
CA GLU A 80 12.74 10.56 7.12
C GLU A 80 11.54 10.98 7.98
N GLU A 81 10.65 11.84 7.48
CA GLU A 81 9.48 12.29 8.24
C GLU A 81 8.52 11.16 8.56
N SER A 82 7.79 11.32 9.67
CA SER A 82 6.79 10.34 10.10
C SER A 82 5.54 10.40 9.21
N ILE A 83 5.11 9.25 8.71
CA ILE A 83 3.84 9.12 7.98
C ILE A 83 2.66 9.68 8.77
N VAL A 84 2.61 9.47 10.09
CA VAL A 84 1.50 9.94 10.92
C VAL A 84 1.43 11.47 10.98
N SER A 85 2.60 12.12 11.14
CA SER A 85 2.68 13.58 11.11
C SER A 85 2.32 14.14 9.74
N VAL A 86 2.82 13.51 8.68
CA VAL A 86 2.50 13.89 7.29
C VAL A 86 1.01 13.72 7.01
N ALA A 87 0.39 12.62 7.45
CA ALA A 87 -1.05 12.39 7.33
C ALA A 87 -1.88 13.48 8.01
N GLY A 88 -1.49 13.88 9.23
CA GLY A 88 -2.15 14.98 9.95
C GLY A 88 -2.03 16.32 9.21
N MET A 89 -0.84 16.60 8.65
CA MET A 89 -0.59 17.80 7.86
C MET A 89 -1.42 17.79 6.55
N MET A 90 -1.46 16.66 5.84
CA MET A 90 -2.28 16.49 4.62
C MET A 90 -3.75 16.70 4.91
N ALA A 91 -4.26 16.10 5.99
CA ALA A 91 -5.65 16.25 6.41
C ALA A 91 -6.00 17.70 6.77
N TYR A 92 -5.13 18.37 7.54
CA TYR A 92 -5.34 19.76 7.96
C TYR A 92 -5.33 20.75 6.79
N ASN A 93 -4.42 20.56 5.83
CA ASN A 93 -4.26 21.47 4.70
C ASN A 93 -5.08 21.06 3.46
N HIS A 94 -5.86 19.98 3.54
CA HIS A 94 -6.58 19.40 2.40
C HIS A 94 -5.69 19.09 1.19
N ILE A 95 -4.51 18.52 1.46
CA ILE A 95 -3.51 18.16 0.45
C ILE A 95 -3.56 16.65 0.20
N HIS A 96 -3.57 16.27 -1.08
CA HIS A 96 -3.62 14.86 -1.48
C HIS A 96 -2.32 14.33 -2.07
N HIS A 97 -1.40 15.22 -2.43
CA HIS A 97 -0.16 14.93 -3.16
C HIS A 97 0.98 15.74 -2.58
N LEU A 98 2.10 15.08 -2.28
CA LEU A 98 3.27 15.70 -1.70
C LEU A 98 4.53 15.29 -2.46
N PRO A 99 5.27 16.25 -3.04
CA PRO A 99 6.63 16.01 -3.47
C PRO A 99 7.50 15.68 -2.24
N VAL A 100 8.28 14.60 -2.34
CA VAL A 100 9.27 14.23 -1.34
C VAL A 100 10.63 14.75 -1.78
N VAL A 101 11.28 15.53 -0.93
CA VAL A 101 12.50 16.27 -1.24
C VAL A 101 13.60 15.94 -0.24
N GLU A 102 14.81 15.70 -0.74
CA GLU A 102 16.04 15.53 0.04
C GLU A 102 17.13 16.43 -0.55
N ASP A 103 17.80 17.23 0.30
CA ASP A 103 18.81 18.21 -0.11
C ASP A 103 18.34 19.14 -1.26
N GLY A 104 17.07 19.55 -1.24
CA GLY A 104 16.47 20.42 -2.24
C GLY A 104 16.13 19.74 -3.58
N ARG A 105 16.33 18.43 -3.70
CA ARG A 105 16.01 17.63 -4.89
C ARG A 105 14.78 16.76 -4.68
N LEU A 106 13.94 16.67 -5.71
CA LEU A 106 12.82 15.72 -5.71
C LEU A 106 13.37 14.29 -5.73
N VAL A 107 13.07 13.52 -4.69
CA VAL A 107 13.46 12.11 -4.55
C VAL A 107 12.27 11.16 -4.53
N GLY A 108 11.05 11.68 -4.44
CA GLY A 108 9.86 10.85 -4.53
C GLY A 108 8.57 11.65 -4.54
N PHE A 109 7.47 10.91 -4.47
CA PHE A 109 6.12 11.46 -4.42
C PHE A 109 5.25 10.62 -3.51
N LEU A 110 4.43 11.28 -2.70
CA LEU A 110 3.57 10.65 -1.71
C LEU A 110 2.12 11.09 -1.93
N THR A 111 1.21 10.14 -1.93
CA THR A 111 -0.23 10.39 -2.11
C THR A 111 -1.03 10.00 -0.87
N THR A 112 -2.29 10.43 -0.80
CA THR A 112 -3.21 9.97 0.26
C THR A 112 -3.37 8.44 0.26
N THR A 113 -3.32 7.81 -0.92
CA THR A 113 -3.38 6.36 -1.06
C THR A 113 -2.18 5.67 -0.40
N ASP A 114 -0.99 6.26 -0.51
CA ASP A 114 0.22 5.73 0.15
C ASP A 114 0.12 5.83 1.67
N ILE A 115 -0.43 6.93 2.19
CA ILE A 115 -0.74 7.08 3.63
C ILE A 115 -1.72 6.00 4.08
N LEU A 116 -2.80 5.77 3.33
CA LEU A 116 -3.80 4.73 3.66
C LEU A 116 -3.16 3.34 3.67
N ARG A 117 -2.29 3.04 2.69
CA ARG A 117 -1.53 1.78 2.64
C ARG A 117 -0.68 1.60 3.90
N ALA A 118 0.04 2.65 4.31
CA ALA A 118 0.85 2.64 5.53
C ALA A 118 0.01 2.40 6.79
N CYS A 119 -1.16 3.01 6.89
CA CYS A 119 -2.08 2.78 8.01
C CYS A 119 -2.55 1.32 8.08
N VAL A 120 -2.94 0.73 6.94
CA VAL A 120 -3.39 -0.67 6.89
C VAL A 120 -2.28 -1.63 7.32
N GLU A 121 -1.05 -1.44 6.80
CA GLU A 121 0.10 -2.28 7.19
C GLU A 121 0.48 -2.15 8.66
N ASN A 122 0.36 -0.93 9.21
CA ASN A 122 0.56 -0.70 10.63
C ASN A 122 -0.48 -1.45 11.47
N MET A 123 -1.77 -1.34 11.12
CA MET A 123 -2.84 -2.05 11.82
C MET A 123 -2.65 -3.58 11.80
N ILE A 124 -2.15 -4.15 10.68
CA ILE A 124 -1.81 -5.58 10.62
C ILE A 124 -0.67 -5.90 11.59
N SER A 125 0.35 -5.06 11.65
CA SER A 125 1.48 -5.23 12.58
C SER A 125 1.02 -5.13 14.05
N GLU A 126 0.17 -4.17 14.38
CA GLU A 126 -0.46 -4.06 15.71
C GLU A 126 -1.34 -5.26 16.05
N ASN A 127 -2.05 -5.84 15.07
CA ASN A 127 -2.80 -7.09 15.27
C ASN A 127 -1.87 -8.25 15.64
N VAL A 128 -0.73 -8.37 14.95
CA VAL A 128 0.29 -9.37 15.27
C VAL A 128 0.83 -9.15 16.68
N GLU A 129 1.13 -7.91 17.07
CA GLU A 129 1.58 -7.57 18.43
C GLU A 129 0.54 -7.93 19.49
N ARG A 130 -0.74 -7.61 19.26
CA ARG A 130 -1.85 -8.00 20.15
C ARG A 130 -1.96 -9.52 20.31
N ILE A 131 -1.79 -10.27 19.21
CA ILE A 131 -1.73 -11.74 19.26
C ILE A 131 -0.54 -12.16 20.16
N ILE A 132 0.65 -11.59 19.96
CA ILE A 132 1.84 -11.88 20.77
C ILE A 132 1.58 -11.65 22.26
N GLU A 133 1.04 -10.48 22.63
CA GLU A 133 0.73 -10.13 24.01
C GLU A 133 -0.27 -11.09 24.65
N THR A 134 -1.32 -11.45 23.91
CA THR A 134 -2.33 -12.41 24.36
C THR A 134 -1.69 -13.76 24.67
N PHE A 135 -0.85 -14.31 23.78
CA PHE A 135 -0.18 -15.60 24.04
C PHE A 135 0.83 -15.53 25.18
N ARG A 136 1.57 -14.42 25.32
CA ARG A 136 2.47 -14.20 26.45
C ARG A 136 1.70 -14.20 27.78
N SER A 137 0.53 -13.56 27.85
CA SER A 137 -0.32 -13.55 29.04
C SER A 137 -0.83 -14.94 29.43
N LEU A 138 -0.95 -15.85 28.47
CA LEU A 138 -1.36 -17.25 28.67
C LEU A 138 -0.17 -18.17 29.00
N ASN A 139 1.02 -17.62 29.30
CA ASN A 139 2.27 -18.35 29.50
C ASN A 139 2.64 -19.29 28.33
N ARG A 140 2.19 -18.98 27.12
CA ARG A 140 2.56 -19.71 25.91
C ARG A 140 3.71 -19.00 25.23
N HIS A 141 4.82 -19.72 25.06
CA HIS A 141 5.95 -19.21 24.29
C HIS A 141 5.63 -19.32 22.80
N ILE A 142 5.56 -18.16 22.14
CA ILE A 142 5.44 -18.07 20.70
C ILE A 142 6.59 -17.23 20.14
N THR A 143 6.99 -17.57 18.91
CA THR A 143 7.94 -16.77 18.13
C THR A 143 7.22 -16.21 16.92
N VAL A 144 7.50 -14.97 16.55
CA VAL A 144 6.97 -14.38 15.32
C VAL A 144 8.12 -14.04 14.39
N ARG A 145 7.99 -14.44 13.13
CA ARG A 145 8.95 -14.15 12.06
C ARG A 145 8.22 -13.55 10.87
N GLN A 146 8.79 -12.53 10.25
CA GLN A 146 8.35 -12.07 8.93
C GLN A 146 9.04 -12.88 7.84
N GLY A 147 8.39 -13.04 6.70
CA GLY A 147 8.97 -13.71 5.55
C GLY A 147 8.03 -13.74 4.35
N ARG A 148 8.26 -14.69 3.46
CA ARG A 148 7.38 -15.03 2.35
C ARG A 148 6.99 -16.50 2.45
N THR A 149 5.84 -16.86 1.93
CA THR A 149 5.46 -18.26 1.76
C THR A 149 4.80 -18.52 0.42
N ARG A 150 4.87 -19.77 -0.03
CA ARG A 150 4.17 -20.24 -1.22
C ARG A 150 2.68 -20.22 -0.98
N VAL A 151 1.95 -19.71 -1.96
CA VAL A 151 0.48 -19.69 -1.93
C VAL A 151 -0.08 -21.10 -2.07
N GLU A 152 0.55 -21.91 -2.92
CA GLU A 152 0.22 -23.32 -3.06
C GLU A 152 0.50 -24.08 -1.76
N GLY A 153 -0.50 -24.82 -1.28
CA GLY A 153 -0.41 -25.63 -0.06
C GLY A 153 -0.80 -24.90 1.23
N LEU A 154 -1.17 -23.63 1.17
CA LEU A 154 -1.78 -22.94 2.32
C LEU A 154 -3.12 -23.57 2.70
N ILE A 155 -3.28 -23.85 3.99
CA ILE A 155 -4.47 -24.48 4.54
C ILE A 155 -5.36 -23.41 5.18
N PRO A 156 -6.54 -23.11 4.61
CA PRO A 156 -7.48 -22.21 5.23
C PRO A 156 -8.07 -22.80 6.52
N THR A 157 -8.39 -21.91 7.46
CA THR A 157 -9.05 -22.23 8.74
C THR A 157 -10.47 -21.66 8.82
N GLN A 158 -10.93 -21.02 7.75
CA GLN A 158 -12.33 -20.63 7.54
C GLN A 158 -12.83 -21.22 6.22
N LYS A 159 -14.14 -21.44 6.11
CA LYS A 159 -14.79 -22.03 4.93
C LYS A 159 -15.28 -20.99 3.93
N TYR A 160 -15.74 -19.85 4.43
CA TYR A 160 -16.46 -18.85 3.65
C TYR A 160 -15.58 -17.64 3.38
N LEU A 161 -15.79 -17.01 2.22
CA LEU A 161 -15.19 -15.74 1.86
C LEU A 161 -16.29 -14.74 1.51
N ASP A 162 -16.18 -13.55 2.07
CA ASP A 162 -17.06 -12.44 1.76
C ASP A 162 -16.75 -11.84 0.38
N LEU A 163 -17.77 -11.70 -0.47
CA LEU A 163 -17.65 -11.19 -1.83
C LEU A 163 -17.20 -9.72 -1.88
N SER A 164 -17.70 -8.87 -0.98
CA SER A 164 -17.37 -7.45 -0.94
C SER A 164 -15.89 -7.25 -0.57
N GLU A 165 -15.40 -8.03 0.39
CA GLU A 165 -14.00 -8.03 0.78
C GLU A 165 -13.11 -8.60 -0.33
N LEU A 166 -13.55 -9.65 -1.03
CA LEU A 166 -12.82 -10.18 -2.19
C LEU A 166 -12.68 -9.15 -3.30
N GLN A 167 -13.74 -8.40 -3.61
CA GLN A 167 -13.68 -7.31 -4.60
C GLN A 167 -12.64 -6.25 -4.20
N LEU A 168 -12.62 -5.87 -2.92
CA LEU A 168 -11.62 -4.96 -2.39
C LEU A 168 -10.20 -5.51 -2.54
N ARG A 169 -9.94 -6.75 -2.10
CA ARG A 169 -8.62 -7.38 -2.22
C ARG A 169 -8.18 -7.52 -3.68
N ARG A 170 -9.08 -7.84 -4.62
CA ARG A 170 -8.76 -7.87 -6.06
C ARG A 170 -8.34 -6.50 -6.58
N SER A 171 -8.98 -5.42 -6.13
CA SER A 171 -8.59 -4.05 -6.49
C SER A 171 -7.20 -3.69 -5.96
N GLU A 172 -6.89 -4.06 -4.72
CA GLU A 172 -5.55 -3.88 -4.13
C GLU A 172 -4.47 -4.64 -4.93
N PHE A 173 -4.71 -5.90 -5.26
CA PHE A 173 -3.79 -6.71 -6.05
C PHE A 173 -3.58 -6.16 -7.47
N ASN A 174 -4.61 -5.57 -8.09
CA ASN A 174 -4.45 -4.88 -9.38
C ASN A 174 -3.47 -3.71 -9.30
N LYS A 175 -3.38 -3.07 -8.14
CA LYS A 175 -2.46 -1.97 -7.86
C LYS A 175 -1.09 -2.44 -7.34
N GLY A 176 -0.83 -3.75 -7.37
CA GLY A 176 0.39 -4.35 -6.84
C GLY A 176 0.47 -4.32 -5.31
N ILE A 177 -0.62 -4.01 -4.61
CA ILE A 177 -0.66 -3.97 -3.14
C ILE A 177 -0.96 -5.37 -2.63
N ILE A 178 0.02 -5.98 -1.94
CA ILE A 178 -0.09 -7.33 -1.40
C ILE A 178 0.27 -7.30 0.09
N TYR A 179 -0.75 -7.17 0.94
CA TYR A 179 -0.56 -7.15 2.39
C TYR A 179 -0.20 -8.53 2.96
N PRO A 180 0.61 -8.59 4.04
CA PRO A 180 1.04 -9.86 4.62
C PRO A 180 -0.10 -10.62 5.29
N ILE A 181 -0.18 -11.93 5.04
CA ILE A 181 -1.10 -12.83 5.76
C ILE A 181 -0.45 -13.34 7.06
N ILE A 182 -1.23 -13.86 7.98
CA ILE A 182 -0.71 -14.46 9.23
C ILE A 182 -0.87 -15.97 9.13
N ILE A 183 0.21 -16.72 9.34
CA ILE A 183 0.20 -18.18 9.29
C ILE A 183 0.83 -18.81 10.53
N THR A 184 0.57 -20.10 10.74
CA THR A 184 1.31 -20.96 11.68
C THR A 184 1.78 -22.21 10.98
N LYS A 185 2.91 -22.77 11.43
CA LYS A 185 3.45 -24.04 10.92
C LYS A 185 3.23 -25.16 11.92
N LYS A 186 2.76 -26.32 11.45
CA LYS A 186 2.66 -27.55 12.25
C LYS A 186 2.87 -28.75 11.34
N ASN A 187 3.78 -29.65 11.71
CA ASN A 187 4.08 -30.88 10.97
C ASN A 187 4.38 -30.63 9.47
N GLY A 188 5.11 -29.56 9.16
CA GLY A 188 5.45 -29.18 7.77
C GLY A 188 4.31 -28.56 6.96
N LYS A 189 3.12 -28.40 7.54
CA LYS A 189 1.97 -27.74 6.94
C LYS A 189 1.82 -26.31 7.44
N GLU A 190 1.25 -25.46 6.61
CA GLU A 190 1.06 -24.03 6.88
C GLU A 190 -0.43 -23.68 6.90
N TYR A 191 -0.89 -23.15 8.03
CA TYR A 191 -2.30 -22.85 8.27
C TYR A 191 -2.49 -21.35 8.35
N ILE A 192 -3.47 -20.82 7.63
CA ILE A 192 -3.82 -19.41 7.64
C ILE A 192 -4.54 -19.09 8.95
N ILE A 193 -4.01 -18.14 9.71
CA ILE A 193 -4.67 -17.57 10.89
C ILE A 193 -5.54 -16.39 10.46
N ASP A 194 -4.99 -15.52 9.63
CA ASP A 194 -5.65 -14.31 9.12
C ASP A 194 -5.22 -14.02 7.68
N GLY A 195 -6.12 -13.43 6.90
CA GLY A 195 -5.86 -13.05 5.51
C GLY A 195 -6.28 -14.06 4.46
N HIS A 196 -7.33 -14.87 4.70
CA HIS A 196 -7.79 -15.89 3.76
C HIS A 196 -8.28 -15.30 2.44
N HIS A 197 -8.96 -14.15 2.42
CA HIS A 197 -9.32 -13.45 1.16
C HIS A 197 -8.08 -13.04 0.37
N ARG A 198 -7.02 -12.59 1.04
CA ARG A 198 -5.75 -12.21 0.41
C ARG A 198 -5.04 -13.44 -0.17
N ALA A 199 -4.99 -14.53 0.59
CA ALA A 199 -4.43 -15.79 0.11
C ALA A 199 -5.23 -16.36 -1.07
N TYR A 200 -6.57 -16.29 -1.03
CA TYR A 200 -7.44 -16.72 -2.11
C TYR A 200 -7.24 -15.88 -3.38
N VAL A 201 -7.19 -14.55 -3.28
CA VAL A 201 -6.93 -13.69 -4.45
C VAL A 201 -5.54 -13.95 -5.03
N ALA A 202 -4.53 -14.21 -4.18
CA ALA A 202 -3.20 -14.59 -4.65
C ALA A 202 -3.24 -15.92 -5.43
N TYR A 203 -3.97 -16.92 -4.91
CA TYR A 203 -4.17 -18.21 -5.55
C TYR A 203 -4.89 -18.08 -6.89
N GLU A 204 -6.01 -17.35 -6.92
CA GLU A 204 -6.81 -17.08 -8.13
C GLU A 204 -5.97 -16.43 -9.25
N ARG A 205 -5.00 -15.59 -8.87
CA ARG A 205 -4.11 -14.88 -9.80
C ARG A 205 -2.83 -15.63 -10.15
N GLY A 206 -2.61 -16.83 -9.62
CA GLY A 206 -1.39 -17.60 -9.84
C GLY A 206 -0.14 -16.93 -9.27
N ILE A 207 -0.27 -16.14 -8.21
CA ILE A 207 0.87 -15.55 -7.51
C ILE A 207 1.58 -16.66 -6.73
N GLU A 208 2.88 -16.84 -6.97
CA GLU A 208 3.65 -17.94 -6.37
C GLU A 208 3.83 -17.77 -4.86
N GLU A 209 4.16 -16.55 -4.41
CA GLU A 209 4.45 -16.26 -3.01
C GLU A 209 3.82 -14.94 -2.53
N VAL A 210 3.42 -14.93 -1.26
CA VAL A 210 2.90 -13.75 -0.57
C VAL A 210 3.74 -13.44 0.68
N PRO A 211 3.83 -12.16 1.10
CA PRO A 211 4.43 -11.80 2.37
C PRO A 211 3.61 -12.39 3.53
N VAL A 212 4.30 -12.78 4.61
CA VAL A 212 3.66 -13.42 5.77
C VAL A 212 4.27 -13.01 7.10
N PHE A 213 3.44 -13.08 8.14
CA PHE A 213 3.86 -13.25 9.53
C PHE A 213 3.67 -14.71 9.94
N ILE A 214 4.74 -15.36 10.37
CA ILE A 214 4.75 -16.75 10.82
C ILE A 214 4.76 -16.75 12.35
N ILE A 215 3.70 -17.26 12.94
CA ILE A 215 3.59 -17.46 14.38
C ILE A 215 3.91 -18.93 14.68
N GLU A 216 5.05 -19.17 15.33
CA GLU A 216 5.50 -20.50 15.75
C GLU A 216 5.13 -20.72 17.21
N GLY A 217 4.34 -21.77 17.48
CA GLY A 217 3.92 -22.15 18.82
C GLY A 217 2.81 -23.21 18.79
N ASN A 218 2.41 -23.69 19.97
CA ASN A 218 1.30 -24.65 20.06
C ASN A 218 -0.04 -23.90 19.93
N LEU A 219 -0.55 -23.81 18.71
CA LEU A 219 -1.80 -23.10 18.38
C LEU A 219 -2.92 -24.10 18.00
N ARG A 220 -4.05 -24.03 18.71
CA ARG A 220 -5.22 -24.88 18.46
C ARG A 220 -5.90 -24.63 17.10
N ILE A 221 -5.66 -23.47 16.49
CA ILE A 221 -6.24 -23.11 15.19
C ILE A 221 -5.89 -24.10 14.06
N THR A 222 -4.79 -24.84 14.22
CA THR A 222 -4.41 -25.94 13.32
C THR A 222 -5.43 -27.08 13.31
N GLU A 223 -6.12 -27.34 14.44
CA GLU A 223 -7.20 -28.33 14.53
C GLU A 223 -8.37 -27.94 13.62
N THR A 224 -8.70 -26.66 13.52
CA THR A 224 -9.77 -26.15 12.66
C THR A 224 -9.45 -26.37 11.18
N GLY A 225 -8.23 -26.05 10.75
CA GLY A 225 -7.82 -26.30 9.37
C GLY A 225 -7.81 -27.78 9.01
N ASP A 226 -7.31 -28.63 9.93
CA ASP A 226 -7.35 -30.09 9.75
C ASP A 226 -8.79 -30.64 9.68
N GLN A 227 -9.71 -30.10 10.48
CA GLN A 227 -11.13 -30.48 10.48
C GLN A 227 -11.87 -30.06 9.21
N LEU A 228 -11.58 -28.86 8.69
CA LEU A 228 -12.14 -28.39 7.43
C LEU A 228 -11.61 -29.23 6.27
N GLY A 229 -10.31 -29.54 6.27
CA GLY A 229 -9.68 -30.34 5.21
C GLY A 229 -9.73 -29.67 3.83
N LEU A 230 -9.90 -28.34 3.80
CA LEU A 230 -10.03 -27.55 2.58
C LEU A 230 -8.68 -27.05 2.08
N THR A 231 -8.63 -26.80 0.78
CA THR A 231 -7.62 -25.99 0.09
C THR A 231 -8.20 -24.62 -0.27
N LEU A 232 -7.35 -23.68 -0.69
CA LEU A 232 -7.80 -22.35 -1.12
C LEU A 232 -8.84 -22.41 -2.26
N GLY A 233 -8.70 -23.36 -3.19
CA GLY A 233 -9.61 -23.52 -4.33
C GLY A 233 -11.01 -24.04 -3.96
N GLU A 234 -11.20 -24.51 -2.73
CA GLU A 234 -12.45 -25.11 -2.24
C GLU A 234 -13.23 -24.16 -1.32
N LEU A 235 -12.78 -22.92 -1.15
CA LEU A 235 -13.47 -21.90 -0.36
C LEU A 235 -14.76 -21.44 -1.04
N GLU A 236 -15.83 -21.29 -0.25
CA GLU A 236 -17.15 -20.87 -0.73
C GLU A 236 -17.28 -19.34 -0.63
N ILE A 237 -17.59 -18.69 -1.75
CA ILE A 237 -17.83 -17.24 -1.78
C ILE A 237 -19.30 -16.96 -1.46
N ILE A 238 -19.53 -16.09 -0.49
CA ILE A 238 -20.86 -15.67 -0.04
C ILE A 238 -21.01 -14.15 -0.14
N ASP A 239 -22.24 -13.70 -0.36
CA ASP A 239 -22.64 -12.30 -0.35
C ASP A 239 -23.44 -12.07 0.95
N LEU A 240 -22.84 -11.36 1.91
CA LEU A 240 -23.37 -11.18 3.28
C LEU A 240 -24.21 -9.91 3.44
#